data_AF-X0UEP0-F1
#
_entry.id   AF-X0UEP0-F1
#
_cell.length_a   1.000
_cell.length_b   1.000
_cell.length_c   1.000
_cell.angle_alpha   90.00
_cell.angle_beta   90.00
_cell.angle_gamma   90.00
#
_symmetry.space_group_name_H-M   'P 1'
#
loop_
_entity.id
_entity.type
_entity.pdbx_description
1 polymer ?
#
loop_
_entity_poly.entity_id
_entity_poly.type
_entity_poly.pdbx_seq_one_letter_code
_entity_poly.pdbx_strand_id
1 'polypeptide(L)'
;NCEACREAVIAQEHATADSVAVIPNGVDLTRFRDLPQEPAELTGRYGRRVGVVANLRDVKGLDLFIRAAAMLASRHEGLEFLIAGEGELRSSLESLINELGVHHRVKLVGEVVDVPAFLHGLDIAVLSSR
;
A
#
# COMPACT_ATOMS: atom_id res chain seq x y z
N ASN A 1 11.78 7.94 10.61
CA ASN A 1 11.28 9.30 10.33
C ASN A 1 12.20 10.03 9.36
N CYS A 2 11.87 11.26 8.99
CA CYS A 2 12.61 12.06 8.01
C CYS A 2 12.65 13.55 8.40
N GLU A 3 13.43 14.35 7.68
CA GLU A 3 13.55 15.80 7.92
C GLU A 3 12.23 16.55 7.78
N ALA A 4 11.37 16.16 6.84
CA ALA A 4 10.04 16.77 6.70
C ALA A 4 9.20 16.63 7.98
N CYS A 5 9.30 15.51 8.69
CA CYS A 5 8.65 15.36 9.99
C CYS A 5 9.28 16.27 11.06
N ARG A 6 10.60 16.45 11.04
CA ARG A 6 11.29 17.36 11.98
C ARG A 6 10.88 18.81 11.78
N GLU A 7 10.79 19.27 10.53
CA GLU A 7 10.30 20.60 10.19
C GLU A 7 8.86 20.81 10.67
N ALA A 8 7.98 19.82 10.46
CA ALA A 8 6.61 19.88 10.94
C ALA A 8 6.52 20.00 12.47
N VAL A 9 7.33 19.23 13.21
CA VAL A 9 7.38 19.30 14.69
C VAL A 9 7.89 20.66 15.16
N ILE A 10 8.98 21.19 14.58
CA ILE A 10 9.50 22.52 14.93
C ILE A 10 8.41 23.60 14.73
N ALA A 11 7.69 23.53 13.61
CA ALA A 11 6.64 24.50 13.29
C ALA A 11 5.41 24.39 14.20
N GLN A 12 4.93 23.17 14.46
CA GLN A 12 3.68 22.92 15.20
C GLN A 12 3.84 23.01 16.71
N GLU A 13 4.97 22.52 17.24
CA GLU A 13 5.24 22.46 18.69
C GLU A 13 6.11 23.64 19.17
N HIS A 14 6.47 24.56 18.27
CA HIS A 14 7.36 25.70 18.54
C HIS A 14 8.70 25.29 19.18
N ALA A 15 9.21 24.11 18.84
CA ALA A 15 10.47 23.59 19.35
C ALA A 15 11.68 24.29 18.70
N THR A 16 12.84 24.28 19.37
CA THR A 16 14.09 24.75 18.76
C THR A 16 14.69 23.67 17.87
N ALA A 17 15.40 24.08 16.81
CA ALA A 17 16.06 23.16 15.89
C ALA A 17 17.00 22.19 16.61
N ASP A 18 17.78 22.69 17.58
CA ASP A 18 18.75 21.90 18.34
C ASP A 18 18.09 20.92 19.32
N SER A 19 16.81 21.12 19.66
CA SER A 19 16.05 20.22 20.53
C SER A 19 15.35 19.09 19.78
N VAL A 20 15.44 19.03 18.45
CA VAL A 20 14.78 18.00 17.63
C VAL A 20 15.78 17.25 16.77
N ALA A 21 15.81 15.93 16.91
CA ALA A 21 16.65 15.04 16.11
C ALA A 21 15.78 14.04 15.32
N VAL A 22 16.17 13.75 14.08
CA VAL A 22 15.52 12.70 13.28
C VAL A 22 16.09 11.34 13.64
N ILE A 23 15.21 10.42 14.00
CA ILE A 23 15.53 9.00 14.12
C ILE A 23 14.90 8.27 12.92
N PRO A 24 15.70 7.69 11.99
CA PRO A 24 15.18 6.93 10.87
C PRO A 24 14.37 5.71 11.30
N ASN A 25 13.44 5.25 10.46
CA ASN A 25 12.70 4.02 10.76
C ASN A 25 13.61 2.82 10.55
N GLY A 26 13.55 1.85 11.45
CA GLY A 26 14.24 0.57 11.32
C GLY A 26 13.34 -0.48 10.65
N VAL A 27 13.96 -1.35 9.85
CA VAL A 27 13.32 -2.54 9.27
C VAL A 27 14.20 -3.75 9.57
N ASP A 28 13.59 -4.83 10.06
CA ASP A 28 14.30 -6.09 10.28
C ASP A 28 14.52 -6.80 8.93
N LEU A 29 15.77 -6.79 8.47
CA LEU A 29 16.18 -7.38 7.19
C LEU A 29 16.18 -8.90 7.19
N THR A 30 16.13 -9.56 8.36
CA THR A 30 16.07 -11.02 8.42
C THR A 30 14.75 -11.54 7.85
N ARG A 31 13.65 -10.81 8.10
CA ARG A 31 12.29 -11.13 7.62
C ARG A 31 12.13 -11.08 6.09
N PHE A 32 13.08 -10.48 5.37
CA PHE A 32 13.04 -10.35 3.91
C PHE A 32 14.10 -11.20 3.21
N ARG A 33 14.97 -11.89 3.98
CA ARG A 33 16.14 -12.59 3.44
C ARG A 33 15.81 -13.99 2.94
N ASP A 34 14.93 -14.69 3.65
CA ASP A 34 14.57 -16.09 3.38
C ASP A 34 13.33 -16.23 2.47
N LEU A 35 12.98 -15.15 1.78
CA LEU A 35 11.91 -15.19 0.77
C LEU A 35 12.41 -15.95 -0.47
N PRO A 36 11.53 -16.73 -1.14
CA PRO A 36 11.86 -17.38 -2.39
C PRO A 36 12.51 -16.40 -3.38
N GLN A 37 13.53 -16.83 -4.12
CA GLN A 37 14.22 -15.93 -5.06
C GLN A 37 13.36 -15.61 -6.29
N GLU A 38 12.48 -16.53 -6.67
CA GLU A 38 11.46 -16.27 -7.66
C GLU A 38 10.15 -15.95 -6.94
N PRO A 39 9.48 -14.84 -7.29
CA PRO A 39 8.09 -14.65 -6.90
C PRO A 39 7.37 -15.94 -7.26
N ALA A 40 6.60 -16.51 -6.32
CA ALA A 40 5.78 -17.68 -6.61
C ALA A 40 5.14 -17.45 -7.98
N GLU A 41 5.45 -18.34 -8.95
CA GLU A 41 5.03 -18.19 -10.34
C GLU A 41 3.62 -17.60 -10.33
N LEU A 42 3.38 -16.55 -11.12
CA LEU A 42 2.06 -15.91 -11.22
C LEU A 42 1.08 -16.93 -11.83
N THR A 43 0.72 -17.96 -11.05
CA THR A 43 -0.23 -18.99 -11.38
C THR A 43 -1.59 -18.37 -11.15
N GLY A 44 -2.06 -17.66 -12.17
CA GLY A 44 -3.31 -16.92 -12.10
C GLY A 44 -3.69 -16.35 -13.47
N ARG A 45 -4.94 -15.91 -13.58
CA ARG A 45 -5.48 -15.25 -14.79
C ARG A 45 -4.74 -13.96 -15.17
N TYR A 46 -3.95 -13.40 -14.26
CA TYR A 46 -3.35 -12.06 -14.37
C TYR A 46 -1.82 -12.16 -14.37
N GLY A 47 -1.20 -11.36 -15.23
CA GLY A 47 0.24 -11.41 -15.52
C GLY A 47 1.10 -10.47 -14.69
N ARG A 48 0.53 -9.52 -13.92
CA ARG A 48 1.24 -8.70 -12.92
C ARG A 48 0.32 -8.24 -11.78
N ARG A 49 0.87 -8.08 -10.59
CA ARG A 49 0.20 -7.62 -9.36
C ARG A 49 0.74 -6.27 -8.90
N VAL A 50 -0.17 -5.32 -8.73
CA VAL A 50 0.11 -4.01 -8.13
C VAL A 50 -0.59 -3.96 -6.79
N GLY A 51 0.06 -3.51 -5.72
CA GLY A 51 -0.61 -3.55 -4.42
C GLY A 51 -0.07 -2.60 -3.37
N VAL A 52 -0.77 -2.58 -2.25
CA VAL A 52 -0.51 -1.72 -1.11
C VAL A 52 -0.82 -2.46 0.18
N VAL A 53 0.01 -2.26 1.20
CA VAL A 53 -0.25 -2.69 2.59
C VAL A 53 -0.42 -1.44 3.44
N ALA A 54 -1.62 -1.22 3.97
CA ALA A 54 -1.91 -0.06 4.80
C ALA A 54 -3.17 -0.27 5.66
N ASN A 55 -3.26 0.41 6.80
CA ASN A 55 -4.54 0.54 7.49
C ASN A 55 -5.52 1.35 6.63
N LEU A 56 -6.80 0.97 6.59
CA LEU A 56 -7.80 1.59 5.72
C LEU A 56 -8.29 2.92 6.32
N ARG A 57 -7.42 3.94 6.28
CA ARG A 57 -7.66 5.32 6.77
C ARG A 57 -7.48 6.33 5.65
N ASP A 58 -8.14 7.48 5.77
CA ASP A 58 -8.19 8.50 4.69
C ASP A 58 -6.81 8.98 4.23
N VAL A 59 -5.89 9.17 5.18
CA VAL A 59 -4.50 9.57 4.93
C VAL A 59 -3.74 8.64 3.99
N LYS A 60 -4.20 7.38 3.84
CA LYS A 60 -3.56 6.40 2.95
C LYS A 60 -3.95 6.53 1.49
N GLY A 61 -4.97 7.34 1.18
CA GLY A 61 -5.37 7.66 -0.20
C GLY A 61 -5.71 6.40 -1.03
N LEU A 62 -6.38 5.42 -0.42
CA LEU A 62 -6.74 4.16 -1.08
C LEU A 62 -7.85 4.34 -2.12
N ASP A 63 -8.67 5.38 -1.97
CA ASP A 63 -9.62 5.85 -2.99
C ASP A 63 -8.89 6.23 -4.30
N LEU A 64 -7.76 6.94 -4.19
CA LEU A 64 -6.94 7.32 -5.34
C LEU A 64 -6.34 6.09 -6.02
N PHE A 65 -5.85 5.13 -5.22
CA PHE A 65 -5.34 3.86 -5.72
C PHE A 65 -6.42 3.10 -6.52
N ILE A 66 -7.64 2.98 -5.99
CA ILE A 66 -8.75 2.29 -6.67
C ILE A 66 -9.13 3.00 -7.98
N ARG A 67 -9.21 4.33 -7.99
CA ARG A 67 -9.51 5.10 -9.21
C ARG A 67 -8.43 4.92 -10.28
N ALA A 68 -7.16 4.93 -9.89
CA ALA A 68 -6.06 4.65 -10.80
C ALA A 68 -6.11 3.20 -11.33
N ALA A 69 -6.41 2.24 -10.47
CA ALA A 69 -6.60 0.84 -10.83
C ALA A 69 -7.72 0.69 -11.88
N ALA A 70 -8.84 1.40 -11.71
CA ALA A 70 -9.94 1.35 -12.66
C ALA A 70 -9.57 1.89 -14.05
N MET A 71 -8.79 2.98 -14.09
CA MET A 71 -8.27 3.51 -15.35
C MET A 71 -7.35 2.51 -16.06
N LEU A 72 -6.45 1.87 -15.31
CA LEU A 72 -5.47 0.93 -15.86
C LEU A 72 -6.07 -0.42 -16.24
N ALA A 73 -7.06 -0.91 -15.49
CA ALA A 73 -7.72 -2.19 -15.72
C ALA A 73 -8.32 -2.28 -17.13
N SER A 74 -8.81 -1.16 -17.68
CA SER A 74 -9.35 -1.05 -19.05
C SER A 74 -8.31 -1.13 -20.16
N ARG A 75 -7.04 -0.84 -19.85
CA ARG A 75 -5.93 -0.76 -20.82
C ARG A 75 -4.97 -1.94 -20.74
N HIS A 76 -4.97 -2.65 -19.62
CA HIS A 76 -3.98 -3.69 -19.33
C HIS A 76 -4.65 -4.93 -18.71
N GLU A 77 -5.13 -5.84 -19.55
CA GLU A 77 -5.80 -7.09 -19.14
C GLU A 77 -4.98 -7.99 -18.19
N GLY A 78 -3.66 -7.78 -18.11
CA GLY A 78 -2.78 -8.52 -17.20
C GLY A 78 -2.70 -8.01 -15.76
N LEU A 79 -3.25 -6.85 -15.40
CA LEU A 79 -3.05 -6.24 -14.06
C LEU A 79 -4.10 -6.65 -13.01
N GLU A 80 -3.64 -7.21 -11.90
CA GLU A 80 -4.42 -7.37 -10.66
C GLU A 80 -3.98 -6.32 -9.62
N PHE A 81 -4.94 -5.82 -8.83
CA PHE A 81 -4.73 -4.79 -7.82
C PHE A 81 -5.13 -5.32 -6.44
N LEU A 82 -4.20 -5.27 -5.48
CA LEU A 82 -4.37 -5.86 -4.15
C LEU A 82 -4.22 -4.79 -3.06
N ILE A 83 -5.18 -4.71 -2.15
CA ILE A 83 -5.15 -3.83 -0.99
C ILE A 83 -5.18 -4.72 0.26
N ALA A 84 -4.08 -4.76 1.00
CA ALA A 84 -3.95 -5.49 2.25
C ALA A 84 -4.05 -4.54 3.45
N GLY A 85 -4.88 -4.92 4.42
CA GLY A 85 -5.14 -4.21 5.66
C GLY A 85 -6.62 -4.10 5.97
N GLU A 86 -6.92 -3.58 7.17
CA GLU A 86 -8.27 -3.35 7.68
C GLU A 86 -8.40 -1.91 8.21
N GLY A 87 -9.63 -1.45 8.38
CA GLY A 87 -9.92 -0.14 8.95
C GLY A 87 -11.31 0.38 8.63
N GLU A 88 -11.60 1.58 9.15
CA GLU A 88 -12.91 2.24 9.06
C GLU A 88 -13.39 2.49 7.63
N LEU A 89 -12.48 2.62 6.66
CA LEU A 89 -12.84 2.86 5.26
C LEU A 89 -13.17 1.59 4.47
N ARG A 90 -13.18 0.40 5.06
CA ARG A 90 -13.44 -0.83 4.31
C ARG A 90 -14.70 -0.76 3.46
N SER A 91 -15.85 -0.46 4.08
CA SER A 91 -17.15 -0.46 3.38
C SER A 91 -17.23 0.61 2.29
N SER A 92 -16.60 1.77 2.47
CA SER A 92 -16.58 2.82 1.45
C SER A 92 -15.68 2.45 0.27
N LEU A 93 -14.55 1.79 0.52
CA LEU A 93 -13.67 1.26 -0.52
C LEU A 93 -14.34 0.13 -1.32
N GLU A 94 -15.04 -0.80 -0.67
CA GLU A 94 -15.84 -1.84 -1.34
C GLU A 94 -16.92 -1.21 -2.23
N SER A 95 -17.60 -0.17 -1.74
CA SER A 95 -18.61 0.56 -2.52
C SER A 95 -18.01 1.22 -3.75
N LEU A 96 -16.83 1.87 -3.62
CA LEU A 96 -16.12 2.49 -4.74
C LEU A 96 -15.68 1.46 -5.79
N ILE A 97 -15.16 0.30 -5.36
CA ILE A 97 -14.79 -0.80 -6.26
C ILE A 97 -15.99 -1.29 -7.07
N ASN A 98 -17.15 -1.40 -6.43
CA ASN A 98 -18.40 -1.81 -7.07
C ASN A 98 -18.92 -0.74 -8.04
N GLU A 99 -18.94 0.52 -7.61
CA GLU A 99 -19.35 1.67 -8.45
C GLU A 99 -18.52 1.76 -9.74
N LEU A 100 -17.22 1.52 -9.64
CA LEU A 100 -16.31 1.53 -10.79
C LEU A 100 -16.33 0.23 -11.60
N GLY A 101 -17.05 -0.81 -11.16
CA GLY A 101 -17.18 -2.09 -11.88
C GLY A 101 -15.89 -2.92 -11.91
N VAL A 102 -14.95 -2.69 -11.00
CA VAL A 102 -13.60 -3.30 -11.02
C VAL A 102 -13.35 -4.37 -9.95
N HIS A 103 -14.42 -4.90 -9.35
CA HIS A 103 -14.37 -5.98 -8.35
C HIS A 103 -13.59 -7.23 -8.79
N HIS A 104 -13.55 -7.51 -10.10
CA HIS A 104 -12.79 -8.64 -10.65
C HIS A 104 -11.27 -8.38 -10.72
N ARG A 105 -10.82 -7.14 -10.50
CA ARG A 105 -9.42 -6.70 -10.62
C ARG A 105 -8.86 -6.13 -9.34
N VAL A 106 -9.69 -5.46 -8.55
CA VAL A 106 -9.30 -4.82 -7.30
C VAL A 106 -9.85 -5.63 -6.14
N LYS A 107 -8.96 -6.17 -5.30
CA LYS A 107 -9.33 -6.99 -4.15
C LYS A 107 -8.87 -6.34 -2.84
N LEU A 108 -9.81 -6.22 -1.91
CA LEU A 108 -9.49 -6.01 -0.50
C LEU A 108 -9.17 -7.36 0.12
N VAL A 109 -7.88 -7.61 0.36
CA VAL A 109 -7.35 -8.88 0.89
C VAL A 109 -7.63 -9.01 2.39
N GLY A 110 -7.85 -7.88 3.07
CA GLY A 110 -7.99 -7.80 4.52
C GLY A 110 -6.64 -7.85 5.21
N GLU A 111 -6.63 -8.13 6.51
CA GLU A 111 -5.42 -8.18 7.33
C GLU A 111 -4.44 -9.25 6.83
N VAL A 112 -3.15 -8.88 6.72
CA VAL A 112 -2.06 -9.77 6.34
C VAL A 112 -1.07 -9.86 7.48
N VAL A 113 -0.85 -11.08 7.97
CA VAL A 113 0.13 -11.35 9.03
C VAL A 113 1.55 -11.33 8.49
N ASP A 114 1.78 -11.95 7.33
CA ASP A 114 3.09 -12.01 6.66
C ASP A 114 3.22 -10.93 5.58
N VAL A 115 3.44 -9.69 6.04
CA VAL A 115 3.64 -8.53 5.15
C VAL A 115 4.83 -8.72 4.19
N PRO A 116 6.00 -9.23 4.61
CA PRO A 116 7.10 -9.55 3.69
C PRO A 116 6.67 -10.48 2.55
N ALA A 117 5.98 -11.58 2.84
CA ALA A 117 5.51 -12.50 1.80
C ALA A 117 4.48 -11.84 0.85
N PHE A 118 3.57 -11.03 1.38
CA PHE A 118 2.63 -10.28 0.54
C PHE A 118 3.34 -9.31 -0.40
N LEU A 119 4.27 -8.50 0.12
CA LEU A 119 5.04 -7.55 -0.68
C LEU A 119 5.90 -8.25 -1.73
N HIS A 120 6.48 -9.40 -1.38
CA HIS A 120 7.24 -10.23 -2.31
C HIS A 120 6.39 -10.78 -3.47
N GLY A 121 5.09 -10.99 -3.25
CA GLY A 121 4.16 -11.41 -4.28
C GLY A 121 3.65 -10.28 -5.19
N LEU A 122 4.11 -9.02 -5.00
CA LEU A 122 3.76 -7.89 -5.85
C LEU A 122 4.88 -7.58 -6.85
N ASP A 123 4.51 -7.18 -8.06
CA ASP A 123 5.43 -6.58 -9.02
C ASP A 123 5.66 -5.09 -8.73
N ILE A 124 4.63 -4.41 -8.22
CA ILE A 124 4.66 -2.98 -7.92
C ILE A 124 3.96 -2.73 -6.57
N ALA A 125 4.71 -2.18 -5.61
CA ALA A 125 4.14 -1.64 -4.38
C ALA A 125 3.81 -0.15 -4.55
N VAL A 126 2.62 0.27 -4.13
CA VAL A 126 2.14 1.66 -4.25
C VAL A 126 1.85 2.23 -2.87
N LEU A 127 2.27 3.47 -2.65
CA LEU A 127 1.89 4.28 -1.50
C LEU A 127 1.34 5.62 -2.00
N SER A 128 0.01 5.77 -1.97
CA SER A 128 -0.72 6.95 -2.46
C SER A 128 -1.19 7.86 -1.32
N SER A 129 -0.39 7.97 -0.25
CA SER A 129 -0.75 8.76 0.94
C SER A 129 -0.81 10.26 0.65
N ARG A 130 -1.70 10.95 1.37
CA ARG A 130 -1.96 12.40 1.28
C ARG A 130 -1.43 13.15 2.49
#